data_AF-A0A8S1A358-F1
#
_entry.id   AF-A0A8S1A358-F1
#
_cell.length_a   1.000
_cell.length_b   1.000
_cell.length_c   1.000
_cell.angle_alpha   90.00
_cell.angle_beta   90.00
_cell.angle_gamma   90.00
#
_symmetry.space_group_name_H-M   'P 1'
#
loop_
_entity.id
_entity.type
_entity.pdbx_description
1 polymer ?
#
loop_
_entity_poly.entity_id
_entity_poly.type
_entity_poly.pdbx_seq_one_letter_code
_entity_poly.pdbx_strand_id
1 'polypeptide(L)'
;MAGEVVVDALPYIDQGYDDPGVREAALAMVEEECRRYRPTKNYLENAGPEPSTAFETPALQREMERVQQRLPMEPLSMKRYELPPPPAGRLGEPTAWTEAVDNSHAQLSHQAIRVLNLELQLQYGSEAWRSYLNTLQALVTRSQNVHGQLRKQIASVNWERKRSQTASGARLRALRRRWAQLVSDNYRLERAIMQLEIQLQKARGEAPTDDGDQDDLESVKNLPDKLNSETEKEVQKKIEDMFAD
;
A
#
# COMPACT_ATOMS: atom_id res chain seq x y z
N MET A 1 1.56 -27.60 4.41
CA MET A 1 2.25 -26.31 4.52
C MET A 1 3.20 -26.22 3.34
N ALA A 2 2.83 -25.47 2.30
CA ALA A 2 3.76 -25.16 1.22
C ALA A 2 4.95 -24.41 1.85
N GLY A 3 6.17 -24.80 1.50
CA GLY A 3 7.38 -24.23 2.09
C GLY A 3 7.34 -22.71 2.03
N GLU A 4 7.56 -22.05 3.15
CA GLU A 4 7.69 -20.60 3.20
C GLU A 4 8.77 -20.19 2.21
N VAL A 5 8.34 -19.61 1.09
CA VAL A 5 9.25 -18.95 0.17
C VAL A 5 9.70 -17.69 0.91
N VAL A 6 10.92 -17.73 1.43
CA VAL A 6 11.56 -16.55 2.03
C VAL A 6 11.88 -15.60 0.89
N VAL A 7 10.98 -14.65 0.64
CA VAL A 7 11.20 -13.56 -0.30
C VAL A 7 12.09 -12.54 0.40
N ASP A 8 13.35 -12.44 -0.02
CA ASP A 8 14.31 -11.46 0.49
C ASP A 8 14.38 -10.27 -0.46
N ALA A 9 14.06 -9.08 0.06
CA ALA A 9 14.21 -7.80 -0.61
C ALA A 9 14.63 -6.76 0.44
N LEU A 10 15.61 -5.91 0.13
CA LEU A 10 16.26 -5.03 1.11
C LEU A 10 16.04 -3.53 0.80
N PRO A 11 14.81 -2.98 1.01
CA PRO A 11 14.48 -1.58 0.67
C PRO A 11 15.40 -0.50 1.25
N TYR A 12 16.06 -0.72 2.40
CA TYR A 12 16.98 0.27 2.97
C TYR A 12 18.37 0.29 2.31
N ILE A 13 18.67 -0.69 1.45
CA ILE A 13 19.95 -0.83 0.75
C ILE A 13 19.77 -0.69 -0.75
N ASP A 14 18.72 -1.28 -1.30
CA ASP A 14 18.41 -1.27 -2.72
C ASP A 14 17.83 0.10 -3.05
N GLN A 15 18.64 1.06 -3.53
CA GLN A 15 18.19 2.44 -3.81
C GLN A 15 17.79 2.66 -5.26
N GLY A 16 18.08 1.72 -6.16
CA GLY A 16 17.84 1.86 -7.61
C GLY A 16 16.39 1.61 -8.06
N TYR A 17 15.48 1.20 -7.17
CA TYR A 17 14.08 0.97 -7.57
C TYR A 17 13.31 2.27 -7.87
N ASP A 18 13.80 3.41 -7.38
CA ASP A 18 13.24 4.75 -7.67
C ASP A 18 13.80 5.34 -8.98
N ASP A 19 14.74 4.64 -9.65
CA ASP A 19 15.31 5.11 -10.92
C ASP A 19 14.23 5.12 -12.02
N PRO A 20 14.23 6.14 -12.91
CA PRO A 20 13.24 6.25 -13.97
C PRO A 20 13.20 4.98 -14.84
N GLY A 21 11.99 4.45 -15.09
CA GLY A 21 11.77 3.27 -15.94
C GLY A 21 11.86 1.92 -15.22
N VAL A 22 12.52 1.80 -14.07
CA VAL A 22 12.65 0.51 -13.34
C VAL A 22 11.30 -0.01 -12.88
N ARG A 23 10.48 0.86 -12.28
CA ARG A 23 9.12 0.51 -11.85
C ARG A 23 8.21 0.15 -13.02
N GLU A 24 8.36 0.84 -14.14
CA GLU A 24 7.55 0.62 -15.35
C GLU A 24 7.91 -0.73 -15.99
N ALA A 25 9.20 -1.05 -16.08
CA ALA A 25 9.68 -2.35 -16.54
C ALA A 25 9.19 -3.49 -15.64
N ALA A 26 9.31 -3.34 -14.31
CA ALA A 26 8.81 -4.32 -13.35
C ALA A 26 7.30 -4.54 -13.47
N LEU A 27 6.52 -3.46 -13.64
CA LEU A 27 5.07 -3.56 -13.85
C LEU A 27 4.73 -4.23 -15.18
N ALA A 28 5.47 -3.95 -16.26
CA ALA A 28 5.26 -4.59 -17.55
C ALA A 28 5.51 -6.11 -17.47
N MET A 29 6.58 -6.54 -16.81
CA MET A 29 6.87 -7.96 -16.57
C MET A 29 5.77 -8.63 -15.73
N VAL A 30 5.27 -7.96 -14.68
CA VAL A 30 4.13 -8.45 -13.89
C VAL A 30 2.88 -8.57 -14.75
N GLU A 31 2.62 -7.63 -15.66
CA GLU A 31 1.45 -7.67 -16.55
C GLU A 31 1.55 -8.83 -17.55
N GLU A 32 2.72 -9.07 -18.13
CA GLU A 32 2.98 -10.20 -19.02
C GLU A 32 2.72 -11.55 -18.33
N GLU A 33 3.21 -11.70 -17.10
CA GLU A 33 2.94 -12.90 -16.29
C GLU A 33 1.45 -13.01 -15.93
N CYS A 34 0.78 -11.91 -15.59
CA CYS A 34 -0.67 -11.89 -15.33
C CYS A 34 -1.49 -12.23 -16.59
N ARG A 35 -1.01 -11.90 -17.79
CA ARG A 35 -1.65 -12.30 -19.07
C ARG A 35 -1.51 -13.79 -19.31
N ARG A 36 -0.35 -14.36 -19.00
CA ARG A 36 -0.05 -15.78 -19.17
C ARG A 36 -0.75 -16.65 -18.13
N TYR A 37 -0.77 -16.20 -16.89
CA TYR A 37 -1.42 -16.86 -15.76
C TYR A 37 -2.58 -16.02 -15.25
N ARG A 38 -3.76 -16.24 -15.83
CA ARG A 38 -4.98 -15.65 -15.27
C ARG A 38 -5.21 -16.23 -13.86
N PRO A 39 -5.44 -15.38 -12.84
CA PRO A 39 -5.74 -15.85 -11.49
C PRO A 39 -6.94 -16.80 -11.53
N THR A 40 -6.72 -18.06 -11.13
CA THR A 40 -7.75 -19.10 -11.06
C THR A 40 -8.45 -19.13 -9.72
N LYS A 41 -7.83 -18.59 -8.67
CA LYS A 41 -8.42 -18.43 -7.34
C LYS A 41 -8.93 -17.01 -7.18
N ASN A 42 -10.15 -16.88 -6.67
CA ASN A 42 -10.67 -15.57 -6.34
C ASN A 42 -9.92 -15.04 -5.11
N TYR A 43 -9.10 -14.01 -5.30
CA TYR A 43 -8.34 -13.38 -4.21
C TYR A 43 -9.24 -12.77 -3.13
N LEU A 44 -10.55 -12.64 -3.40
CA LEU A 44 -11.57 -12.18 -2.47
C LEU A 44 -12.28 -13.30 -1.71
N GLU A 45 -12.00 -14.58 -1.96
CA GLU A 45 -12.63 -15.71 -1.23
C GLU A 45 -12.43 -15.60 0.28
N ASN A 46 -11.29 -15.05 0.72
CA ASN A 46 -10.99 -14.82 2.12
C ASN A 46 -11.06 -13.33 2.51
N ALA A 47 -11.48 -12.45 1.60
CA ALA A 47 -11.50 -11.01 1.82
C ALA A 47 -12.76 -10.61 2.59
N GLY A 48 -12.74 -10.87 3.89
CA GLY A 48 -13.70 -10.34 4.83
C GLY A 48 -15.03 -11.10 4.88
N PRO A 49 -15.93 -10.69 5.80
CA PRO A 49 -17.22 -11.34 5.94
C PRO A 49 -18.01 -11.22 4.64
N GLU A 50 -18.71 -12.30 4.27
CA GLU A 50 -19.62 -12.29 3.13
C GLU A 50 -20.58 -11.10 3.21
N PRO A 51 -20.98 -10.51 2.06
CA PRO A 51 -21.93 -9.42 2.04
C PRO A 51 -23.19 -9.83 2.80
N SER A 52 -23.34 -9.23 3.99
CA SER A 52 -24.37 -9.61 4.95
C SER A 52 -25.51 -8.61 4.90
N THR A 53 -26.72 -9.14 4.77
CA THR A 53 -27.95 -8.38 4.90
C THR A 53 -28.35 -8.15 6.36
N ALA A 54 -27.49 -8.52 7.34
CA ALA A 54 -27.80 -8.36 8.76
C ALA A 54 -28.07 -6.90 9.18
N PHE A 55 -27.54 -5.93 8.42
CA PHE A 55 -27.81 -4.51 8.63
C PHE A 55 -29.04 -3.98 7.88
N GLU A 56 -29.67 -4.81 7.04
CA GLU A 56 -30.86 -4.43 6.29
C GLU A 56 -32.08 -4.42 7.19
N THR A 57 -32.54 -3.22 7.51
CA THR A 57 -33.84 -3.05 8.15
C THR A 57 -34.95 -3.07 7.09
N PRO A 58 -36.20 -3.41 7.45
CA PRO A 58 -37.34 -3.31 6.54
C PRO A 58 -37.57 -1.90 5.98
N ALA A 59 -37.05 -0.86 6.64
CA ALA A 59 -37.06 0.51 6.13
C ALA A 59 -36.01 0.69 5.01
N LEU A 60 -34.81 0.16 5.21
CA LEU A 60 -33.74 0.22 4.22
C LEU A 60 -34.11 -0.55 2.95
N GLN A 61 -34.71 -1.74 3.08
CA GLN A 61 -35.16 -2.55 1.94
C GLN A 61 -36.19 -1.79 1.09
N ARG A 62 -37.20 -1.18 1.71
CA ARG A 62 -38.19 -0.34 1.02
C ARG A 62 -37.57 0.87 0.32
N GLU A 63 -36.60 1.54 0.94
CA GLU A 63 -35.89 2.65 0.29
C GLU A 63 -35.02 2.19 -0.89
N MET A 64 -34.36 1.04 -0.77
CA MET A 64 -33.59 0.46 -1.86
C MET A 64 -34.49 0.07 -3.05
N GLU A 65 -35.66 -0.51 -2.80
CA GLU A 65 -36.69 -0.77 -3.83
C GLU A 65 -37.17 0.51 -4.50
N ARG A 66 -37.47 1.57 -3.71
CA ARG A 66 -37.86 2.88 -4.24
C ARG A 66 -36.79 3.46 -5.17
N VAL A 67 -35.52 3.40 -4.76
CA VAL A 67 -34.36 3.88 -5.54
C VAL A 67 -34.17 3.03 -6.80
N GLN A 68 -34.29 1.71 -6.70
CA GLN A 68 -34.22 0.80 -7.84
C GLN A 68 -35.29 1.11 -8.89
N GLN A 69 -36.49 1.44 -8.43
CA GLN A 69 -37.63 1.88 -9.26
C GLN A 69 -37.53 3.36 -9.70
N ARG A 70 -36.48 4.07 -9.28
CA ARG A 70 -36.25 5.51 -9.57
C ARG A 70 -37.43 6.41 -9.16
N LEU A 71 -38.17 6.00 -8.14
CA LEU A 71 -39.27 6.81 -7.61
C LEU A 71 -38.70 7.98 -6.80
N PRO A 72 -39.18 9.21 -6.99
CA PRO A 72 -38.77 10.35 -6.16
C PRO A 72 -39.19 10.12 -4.70
N MET A 73 -38.43 10.70 -3.76
CA MET A 73 -38.77 10.65 -2.34
C MET A 73 -40.04 11.46 -2.08
N GLU A 74 -40.92 10.95 -1.22
CA GLU A 74 -42.10 11.70 -0.81
C GLU A 74 -41.67 12.97 -0.04
N PRO A 75 -42.15 14.16 -0.44
CA PRO A 75 -41.77 15.39 0.24
C PRO A 75 -42.30 15.38 1.67
N LEU A 76 -41.45 15.79 2.62
CA LEU A 76 -41.86 15.93 4.01
C LEU A 76 -42.95 17.01 4.12
N SER A 77 -44.14 16.62 4.61
CA SER A 77 -45.22 17.56 4.84
C SER A 77 -44.94 18.41 6.08
N MET A 78 -44.70 19.71 5.87
CA MET A 78 -44.56 20.69 6.96
C MET A 78 -45.90 21.24 7.45
N LYS A 79 -47.02 20.90 6.80
CA LYS A 79 -48.37 21.39 7.15
C LYS A 79 -48.76 21.10 8.60
N ARG A 80 -48.20 20.03 9.18
CA ARG A 80 -48.41 19.69 10.60
C ARG A 80 -47.88 20.77 11.53
N TYR A 81 -46.81 21.48 11.17
CA TYR A 81 -46.18 22.53 11.99
C TYR A 81 -46.73 23.93 11.74
N GLU A 82 -47.68 24.04 10.82
CA GLU A 82 -48.40 25.27 10.50
C GLU A 82 -49.81 25.18 11.10
N LEU A 83 -50.45 26.33 11.31
CA LEU A 83 -51.90 26.39 11.58
C LEU A 83 -52.61 26.96 10.34
N PRO A 84 -52.69 26.21 9.22
CA PRO A 84 -53.44 26.66 8.08
C PRO A 84 -54.94 26.62 8.40
N PRO A 85 -55.73 27.63 7.97
CA PRO A 85 -57.17 27.51 7.97
C PRO A 85 -57.61 26.40 6.99
N PRO A 86 -58.85 25.89 7.10
CA PRO A 86 -59.40 24.98 6.11
C PRO A 86 -59.29 25.58 4.69
N PRO A 87 -58.99 24.77 3.67
CA PRO A 87 -58.82 25.28 2.31
C PRO A 87 -60.11 25.96 1.83
N ALA A 88 -59.98 27.04 1.05
CA ALA A 88 -61.11 27.89 0.65
C ALA A 88 -62.29 27.12 0.00
N GLY A 89 -62.01 26.01 -0.69
CA GLY A 89 -63.03 25.13 -1.29
C GLY A 89 -63.73 24.17 -0.34
N ARG A 90 -63.29 24.05 0.92
CA ARG A 90 -63.85 23.15 1.95
C ARG A 90 -64.37 23.89 3.19
N LEU A 91 -64.56 25.21 3.12
CA LEU A 91 -65.04 26.00 4.25
C LEU A 91 -66.46 25.60 4.72
N GLY A 92 -67.27 25.03 3.83
CA GLY A 92 -68.59 24.51 4.17
C GLY A 92 -68.60 23.08 4.72
N GLU A 93 -67.46 22.39 4.74
CA GLU A 93 -67.33 21.02 5.23
C GLU A 93 -66.96 21.02 6.73
N PRO A 94 -67.83 20.53 7.63
CA PRO A 94 -67.52 20.49 9.06
C PRO A 94 -66.28 19.64 9.39
N THR A 95 -65.99 18.63 8.57
CA THR A 95 -64.82 17.76 8.70
C THR A 95 -63.51 18.53 8.54
N ALA A 96 -63.41 19.44 7.56
CA ALA A 96 -62.21 20.24 7.32
C ALA A 96 -61.92 21.21 8.48
N TRP A 97 -62.96 21.71 9.16
CA TRP A 97 -62.81 22.48 10.39
C TRP A 97 -62.36 21.63 11.57
N THR A 98 -62.89 20.41 11.68
CA THR A 98 -62.49 19.45 12.72
C THR A 98 -61.00 19.11 12.58
N GLU A 99 -60.53 18.83 11.36
CA GLU A 99 -59.10 18.59 11.07
C GLU A 99 -58.20 19.79 11.45
N ALA A 100 -58.63 21.02 11.16
CA ALA A 100 -57.88 22.22 11.52
C ALA A 100 -57.82 22.43 13.05
N VAL A 101 -58.92 22.16 13.75
CA VAL A 101 -59.00 22.21 15.22
C VAL A 101 -58.11 21.13 15.85
N ASP A 102 -58.15 19.90 15.35
CA ASP A 102 -57.30 18.81 15.83
C ASP A 102 -55.81 19.13 15.65
N ASN A 103 -55.43 19.69 14.50
CA ASN A 103 -54.06 20.16 14.26
C ASN A 103 -53.65 21.28 15.24
N SER A 104 -54.57 22.20 15.57
CA SER A 104 -54.33 23.26 16.55
C SER A 104 -54.11 22.71 17.97
N HIS A 105 -54.89 21.69 18.37
CA HIS A 105 -54.72 21.00 19.65
C HIS A 105 -53.40 20.24 19.72
N ALA A 106 -53.04 19.55 18.63
CA ALA A 106 -51.75 18.88 18.51
C ALA A 106 -50.61 19.91 18.68
N GLN A 107 -50.71 21.09 18.05
CA GLN A 107 -49.67 22.09 18.17
C GLN A 107 -49.58 22.75 19.54
N LEU A 108 -50.70 23.05 20.19
CA LEU A 108 -50.69 23.52 21.56
C LEU A 108 -49.96 22.54 22.49
N SER A 109 -50.23 21.23 22.31
CA SER A 109 -49.58 20.16 23.07
C SER A 109 -48.07 20.10 22.78
N HIS A 110 -47.66 20.21 21.52
CA HIS A 110 -46.25 20.26 21.16
C HIS A 110 -45.52 21.49 21.74
N GLN A 111 -46.17 22.66 21.78
CA GLN A 111 -45.58 23.85 22.42
C GLN A 111 -45.43 23.67 23.93
N ALA A 112 -46.43 23.06 24.61
CA ALA A 112 -46.32 22.75 26.03
C ALA A 112 -45.13 21.82 26.33
N ILE A 113 -44.96 20.75 25.53
CA ILE A 113 -43.81 19.84 25.63
C ILE A 113 -42.50 20.58 25.33
N ARG A 114 -42.48 21.46 24.32
CA ARG A 114 -41.29 22.25 23.98
C ARG A 114 -40.87 23.14 25.13
N VAL A 115 -41.80 23.81 25.81
CA VAL A 115 -41.52 24.63 26.99
C VAL A 115 -40.91 23.76 28.10
N LEU A 116 -41.51 22.61 28.41
CA LEU A 116 -40.97 21.68 29.40
C LEU A 116 -39.55 21.20 29.05
N ASN A 117 -39.31 20.85 27.78
CA ASN A 117 -37.98 20.44 27.31
C ASN A 117 -36.95 21.57 27.43
N LEU A 118 -37.35 22.82 27.14
CA LEU A 118 -36.49 23.99 27.30
C LEU A 118 -36.20 24.28 28.77
N GLU A 119 -37.17 24.10 29.67
CA GLU A 119 -36.97 24.21 31.11
C GLU A 119 -35.97 23.15 31.61
N LEU A 120 -36.11 21.90 31.16
CA LEU A 120 -35.14 20.84 31.46
C LEU A 120 -33.76 21.18 30.91
N GLN A 121 -33.66 21.69 29.69
CA GLN A 121 -32.39 22.10 29.09
C GLN A 121 -31.76 23.28 29.84
N LEU A 122 -32.56 24.24 30.31
CA LEU A 122 -32.08 25.37 31.09
C LEU A 122 -31.51 24.90 32.45
N GLN A 123 -32.15 23.91 33.07
CA GLN A 123 -31.73 23.35 34.36
C GLN A 123 -30.48 22.46 34.24
N TYR A 124 -30.44 21.55 33.27
CA TYR A 124 -29.43 20.48 33.22
C TYR A 124 -28.46 20.57 32.03
N GLY A 125 -28.76 21.40 31.02
CA GLY A 125 -28.02 21.41 29.76
C GLY A 125 -26.55 21.80 29.91
N SER A 126 -26.24 22.77 30.77
CA SER A 126 -24.86 23.22 31.02
C SER A 126 -24.01 22.11 31.65
N GLU A 127 -24.51 21.45 32.69
CA GLU A 127 -23.79 20.36 33.37
C GLU A 127 -23.72 19.09 32.53
N ALA A 128 -24.79 18.74 31.81
CA ALA A 128 -24.78 17.63 30.86
C ALA A 128 -23.74 17.86 29.75
N TRP A 129 -23.64 19.09 29.21
CA TRP A 129 -22.65 19.44 28.19
C TRP A 129 -21.22 19.40 28.73
N ARG A 130 -20.98 19.87 29.95
CA ARG A 130 -19.66 19.78 30.61
C ARG A 130 -19.24 18.32 30.82
N SER A 131 -20.16 17.47 31.30
CA SER A 131 -19.92 16.04 31.48
C SER A 131 -19.60 15.34 30.14
N TYR A 132 -20.37 15.67 29.10
CA TYR A 132 -20.11 15.20 27.74
C TYR A 132 -18.73 15.63 27.24
N LEU A 133 -18.35 16.90 27.44
CA LEU A 133 -17.05 17.43 27.03
C LEU A 133 -15.89 16.71 27.75
N ASN A 134 -16.03 16.40 29.04
CA ASN A 134 -15.03 15.62 29.77
C ASN A 134 -14.84 14.22 29.17
N THR A 135 -15.96 13.57 28.82
CA THR A 135 -15.94 12.25 28.16
C THR A 135 -15.27 12.34 26.79
N LEU A 136 -15.60 13.36 26.00
CA LEU A 136 -15.00 13.61 24.69
C LEU A 136 -13.49 13.85 24.80
N GLN A 137 -13.06 14.67 25.77
CA GLN A 137 -11.65 14.95 26.02
C GLN A 137 -10.88 13.68 26.41
N ALA A 138 -11.47 12.81 27.23
CA ALA A 138 -10.88 11.53 27.60
C ALA A 138 -10.73 10.60 26.38
N LEU A 139 -11.74 10.54 25.51
CA LEU A 139 -11.68 9.77 24.25
C LEU A 139 -10.59 10.29 23.31
N VAL A 140 -10.49 11.61 23.14
CA VAL A 140 -9.44 12.24 22.32
C VAL A 140 -8.06 11.91 22.87
N THR A 141 -7.86 12.08 24.18
CA THR A 141 -6.58 11.80 24.85
C THR A 141 -6.20 10.33 24.71
N ARG A 142 -7.15 9.41 24.88
CA ARG A 142 -6.93 7.97 24.67
C ARG A 142 -6.50 7.67 23.24
N SER A 143 -7.20 8.21 22.25
CA SER A 143 -6.88 8.00 20.83
C SER A 143 -5.51 8.56 20.46
N GLN A 144 -5.15 9.74 20.97
CA GLN A 144 -3.83 10.33 20.78
C GLN A 144 -2.72 9.48 21.40
N ASN A 145 -2.95 8.92 22.59
CA ASN A 145 -2.00 8.02 23.26
C ASN A 145 -1.77 6.74 22.43
N VAL A 146 -2.85 6.11 21.95
CA VAL A 146 -2.75 4.92 21.08
C VAL A 146 -1.98 5.25 19.80
N HIS A 147 -2.31 6.38 19.15
CA HIS A 147 -1.58 6.83 17.96
C HIS A 147 -0.09 7.03 18.25
N GLY A 148 0.26 7.69 19.37
CA GLY A 148 1.64 7.89 19.79
C GLY A 148 2.38 6.58 20.05
N GLN A 149 1.72 5.60 20.68
CA GLN A 149 2.29 4.26 20.90
C GLN A 149 2.53 3.51 19.58
N LEU A 150 1.56 3.52 18.67
CA LEU A 150 1.70 2.89 17.34
C LEU A 150 2.86 3.53 16.55
N ARG A 151 3.00 4.85 16.58
CA ARG A 151 4.14 5.52 15.93
C ARG A 151 5.48 5.08 16.50
N LYS A 152 5.59 4.90 17.82
CA LYS A 152 6.80 4.38 18.47
C LYS A 152 7.09 2.94 18.07
N GLN A 153 6.06 2.09 18.00
CA GLN A 153 6.20 0.70 17.56
C GLN A 153 6.66 0.61 16.10
N ILE A 154 6.02 1.37 15.19
CA ILE A 154 6.43 1.47 13.79
C ILE A 154 7.88 1.94 13.68
N ALA A 155 8.25 2.97 14.43
CA ALA A 155 9.62 3.48 14.43
C ALA A 155 10.63 2.43 14.92
N SER A 156 10.30 1.67 15.97
CA SER A 156 11.13 0.58 16.49
C SER A 156 11.35 -0.51 15.45
N VAL A 157 10.27 -0.98 14.82
CA VAL A 157 10.33 -2.00 13.76
C VAL A 157 11.16 -1.50 12.57
N ASN A 158 10.95 -0.27 12.13
CA ASN A 158 11.73 0.31 11.03
C ASN A 158 13.20 0.46 11.39
N TRP A 159 13.52 0.83 12.64
CA TRP A 159 14.89 0.88 13.14
C TRP A 159 15.57 -0.49 13.11
N GLU A 160 14.87 -1.53 13.59
CA GLU A 160 15.38 -2.89 13.60
C GLU A 160 15.58 -3.44 12.18
N ARG A 161 14.60 -3.22 11.29
CA ARG A 161 14.72 -3.55 9.85
C ARG A 161 15.93 -2.85 9.24
N LYS A 162 16.06 -1.53 9.42
CA LYS A 162 17.19 -0.76 8.88
C LYS A 162 18.53 -1.29 9.40
N ARG A 163 18.63 -1.60 10.69
CA ARG A 163 19.83 -2.17 11.30
C ARG A 163 20.19 -3.53 10.70
N SER A 164 19.21 -4.44 10.64
CA SER A 164 19.39 -5.80 10.09
C SER A 164 19.80 -5.73 8.62
N GLN A 165 19.05 -4.98 7.81
CA GLN A 165 19.35 -4.80 6.39
C GLN A 165 20.75 -4.20 6.23
N THR A 166 21.07 -3.07 6.87
CA THR A 166 22.40 -2.42 6.72
C THR A 166 23.56 -3.37 7.05
N ALA A 167 23.41 -4.23 8.06
CA ALA A 167 24.40 -5.25 8.40
C ALA A 167 24.52 -6.31 7.29
N SER A 168 23.40 -6.84 6.79
CA SER A 168 23.37 -7.76 5.65
C SER A 168 23.97 -7.13 4.39
N GLY A 169 23.66 -5.86 4.09
CA GLY A 169 24.24 -5.15 2.95
C GLY A 169 25.74 -4.94 3.06
N ALA A 170 26.28 -4.72 4.27
CA ALA A 170 27.72 -4.69 4.48
C ALA A 170 28.37 -6.05 4.14
N ARG A 171 27.72 -7.15 4.54
CA ARG A 171 28.15 -8.51 4.20
C ARG A 171 28.05 -8.79 2.70
N LEU A 172 26.97 -8.38 2.03
CA LEU A 172 26.79 -8.50 0.58
C LEU A 172 27.89 -7.74 -0.17
N ARG A 173 28.19 -6.50 0.22
CA ARG A 173 29.30 -5.72 -0.37
C ARG A 173 30.66 -6.41 -0.18
N ALA A 174 30.92 -6.97 1.00
CA ALA A 174 32.16 -7.71 1.25
C ALA A 174 32.26 -8.98 0.39
N LEU A 175 31.16 -9.74 0.27
CA LEU A 175 31.08 -10.93 -0.59
C LEU A 175 31.26 -10.56 -2.07
N ARG A 176 30.64 -9.46 -2.53
CA ARG A 176 30.79 -8.98 -3.91
C ARG A 176 32.23 -8.59 -4.22
N ARG A 177 32.92 -7.89 -3.31
CA ARG A 177 34.36 -7.58 -3.46
C ARG A 177 35.21 -8.83 -3.50
N ARG A 178 34.98 -9.78 -2.59
CA ARG A 178 35.71 -11.04 -2.56
C ARG A 178 35.51 -11.85 -3.83
N TRP A 179 34.28 -11.90 -4.33
CA TRP A 179 33.97 -12.56 -5.59
C TRP A 179 34.69 -11.88 -6.76
N ALA A 180 34.65 -10.55 -6.87
CA ALA A 180 35.36 -9.82 -7.92
C ALA A 180 36.88 -10.05 -7.86
N GLN A 181 37.44 -10.09 -6.65
CA GLN A 181 38.85 -10.43 -6.44
C GLN A 181 39.17 -11.86 -6.91
N LEU A 182 38.37 -12.86 -6.51
CA LEU A 182 38.57 -14.25 -6.92
C LEU A 182 38.49 -14.42 -8.44
N VAL A 183 37.55 -13.74 -9.10
CA VAL A 183 37.43 -13.73 -10.56
C VAL A 183 38.69 -13.11 -11.19
N SER A 184 39.15 -11.97 -10.68
CA SER A 184 40.37 -11.29 -11.16
C SER A 184 41.63 -12.16 -10.97
N ASP A 185 41.75 -12.81 -9.81
CA ASP A 185 42.88 -13.69 -9.50
C ASP A 185 42.86 -14.96 -10.38
N ASN A 186 41.68 -15.53 -10.66
CA ASN A 186 41.55 -16.63 -11.63
C ASN A 186 42.01 -16.21 -13.03
N TYR A 187 41.57 -15.04 -13.52
CA TYR A 187 42.02 -14.52 -14.82
C TYR A 187 43.54 -14.31 -14.87
N ARG A 188 44.14 -13.80 -13.79
CA ARG A 188 45.60 -13.65 -13.70
C ARG A 188 46.33 -14.99 -13.71
N LEU A 189 45.78 -16.00 -13.03
CA LEU A 189 46.33 -17.35 -13.01
C LEU A 189 46.25 -18.01 -14.40
N GLU A 190 45.09 -17.96 -15.05
CA GLU A 190 44.92 -18.48 -16.41
C GLU A 190 45.91 -17.83 -17.38
N ARG A 191 46.06 -16.51 -17.31
CA ARG A 191 47.05 -15.79 -18.12
C ARG A 191 48.49 -16.22 -17.83
N ALA A 192 48.86 -16.41 -16.57
CA ALA A 192 50.20 -16.85 -16.19
C ALA A 192 50.48 -18.30 -16.64
N ILE A 193 49.50 -19.19 -16.53
CA ILE A 193 49.58 -20.58 -17.01
C ILE A 193 49.82 -20.58 -18.51
N MET A 194 49.02 -19.84 -19.26
CA MET A 194 49.12 -19.73 -20.70
C MET A 194 50.48 -19.19 -21.17
N GLN A 195 50.99 -18.15 -20.50
CA GLN A 195 52.34 -17.64 -20.75
C GLN A 195 53.44 -18.68 -20.46
N LEU A 196 53.29 -19.46 -19.39
CA LEU A 196 54.22 -20.54 -19.05
C LEU A 196 54.15 -21.68 -20.06
N GLU A 197 52.97 -22.05 -20.54
CA GLU A 197 52.77 -23.07 -21.57
C GLU A 197 53.47 -22.68 -22.89
N ILE A 198 53.30 -21.44 -23.33
CA ILE A 198 54.01 -20.87 -24.49
C ILE A 198 55.54 -20.94 -24.30
N GLN A 199 56.04 -20.62 -23.10
CA GLN A 199 57.47 -20.71 -22.79
C GLN A 199 57.96 -22.17 -22.81
N LEU A 200 57.14 -23.11 -22.34
CA LEU A 200 57.46 -24.54 -22.29
C LEU A 200 57.49 -25.17 -23.69
N GLN A 201 56.53 -24.85 -24.55
CA GLN A 201 56.53 -25.24 -25.97
C GLN A 201 57.82 -24.75 -26.67
N LYS A 202 58.15 -23.47 -26.49
CA LYS A 202 59.40 -22.88 -27.03
C LYS A 202 60.65 -23.60 -26.52
N ALA A 203 60.70 -23.95 -25.23
CA ALA A 203 61.84 -24.65 -24.62
C ALA A 203 61.94 -26.13 -25.05
N ARG A 204 60.83 -26.79 -25.39
CA ARG A 204 60.80 -28.17 -25.89
C ARG A 204 61.22 -28.30 -27.36
N GLY A 205 61.40 -27.20 -28.07
CA GLY A 205 61.80 -27.20 -29.48
C GLY A 205 60.67 -27.60 -30.43
N GLU A 206 59.42 -27.61 -29.95
CA GLU A 206 58.23 -27.67 -30.81
C GLU A 206 58.13 -26.31 -31.50
N ALA A 207 58.34 -26.26 -32.82
CA ALA A 207 58.08 -25.06 -33.61
C ALA A 207 56.58 -24.73 -33.47
N PRO A 208 56.20 -23.44 -33.32
CA PRO A 208 54.80 -23.06 -33.12
C PRO A 208 53.99 -23.59 -34.29
N THR A 209 53.07 -24.52 -34.00
CA THR A 209 52.08 -24.94 -34.99
C THR A 209 51.11 -23.79 -35.17
N ASP A 210 51.21 -23.18 -36.35
CA ASP A 210 50.27 -22.32 -37.08
C ASP A 210 48.92 -22.00 -36.39
N ASP A 211 48.60 -20.70 -36.45
CA ASP A 211 47.35 -20.02 -36.12
C ASP A 211 46.88 -20.03 -34.64
N GLY A 212 46.90 -21.17 -33.94
CA GLY A 212 46.35 -21.27 -32.57
C GLY A 212 47.13 -20.48 -31.51
N ASP A 213 48.47 -20.57 -31.54
CA ASP A 213 49.34 -19.92 -30.54
C ASP A 213 49.33 -18.38 -30.66
N GLN A 214 48.99 -17.82 -31.84
CA GLN A 214 48.87 -16.37 -32.05
C GLN A 214 47.55 -15.82 -31.51
N ASP A 215 46.44 -16.53 -31.70
CA ASP A 215 45.14 -16.22 -31.10
C ASP A 215 45.20 -16.32 -29.57
N ASP A 216 45.97 -17.28 -29.06
CA ASP A 216 46.26 -17.47 -27.65
C ASP A 216 47.12 -16.31 -27.08
N LEU A 217 48.11 -15.82 -27.81
CA LEU A 217 48.90 -14.64 -27.42
C LEU A 217 48.12 -13.31 -27.52
N GLU A 218 47.21 -13.18 -28.49
CA GLU A 218 46.28 -12.04 -28.65
C GLU A 218 45.25 -12.02 -27.52
N SER A 219 44.65 -13.17 -27.18
CA SER A 219 43.70 -13.28 -26.07
C SER A 219 44.36 -12.92 -24.73
N VAL A 220 45.61 -13.34 -24.48
CA VAL A 220 46.41 -12.95 -23.31
C VAL A 220 46.67 -11.44 -23.21
N LYS A 221 46.89 -10.74 -24.33
CA LYS A 221 47.05 -9.28 -24.36
C LYS A 221 45.74 -8.54 -24.11
N ASN A 222 44.62 -9.16 -24.48
CA ASN A 222 43.28 -8.62 -24.28
C ASN A 222 42.76 -8.83 -22.84
N LEU A 223 43.44 -9.64 -22.02
CA LEU A 223 43.13 -9.79 -20.60
C LEU A 223 43.71 -8.62 -19.77
N PRO A 224 42.90 -7.88 -18.99
CA PRO A 224 43.37 -6.70 -18.26
C PRO A 224 44.40 -7.02 -17.18
N ASP A 225 45.55 -6.31 -17.16
CA ASP A 225 46.68 -6.51 -16.23
C ASP A 225 46.29 -6.34 -14.74
N LYS A 226 45.39 -5.39 -14.46
CA LYS A 226 44.72 -5.21 -13.17
C LYS A 226 43.34 -4.65 -13.44
N LEU A 227 42.33 -5.12 -12.74
CA LEU A 227 41.17 -4.28 -12.52
C LEU A 227 41.65 -3.11 -11.63
N ASN A 228 42.12 -2.02 -12.24
CA ASN A 228 42.29 -0.72 -11.58
C ASN A 228 40.93 -0.27 -11.03
N SER A 229 40.87 0.60 -10.04
CA SER A 229 39.59 1.05 -9.45
C SER A 229 38.57 1.59 -10.47
N GLU A 230 39.02 2.04 -11.65
CA GLU A 230 38.16 2.42 -12.78
C GLU A 230 37.66 1.22 -13.57
N THR A 231 38.48 0.19 -13.82
CA THR A 231 38.03 -1.05 -14.44
C THR A 231 37.29 -1.96 -13.46
N GLU A 232 37.53 -1.88 -12.15
CA GLU A 232 36.63 -2.41 -11.11
C GLU A 232 35.28 -1.72 -11.15
N LYS A 233 35.22 -0.40 -11.35
CA LYS A 233 33.96 0.32 -11.53
C LYS A 233 33.29 -0.02 -12.84
N GLU A 234 34.02 -0.17 -13.95
CA GLU A 234 33.45 -0.59 -15.24
C GLU A 234 33.01 -2.06 -15.21
N VAL A 235 33.74 -2.93 -14.54
CA VAL A 235 33.33 -4.33 -14.36
C VAL A 235 32.20 -4.41 -13.34
N GLN A 236 32.21 -3.63 -12.25
CA GLN A 236 31.06 -3.51 -11.35
C GLN A 236 29.84 -2.96 -12.04
N LYS A 237 30.00 -1.96 -12.93
CA LYS A 237 28.93 -1.38 -13.73
C LYS A 237 28.43 -2.38 -14.77
N LYS A 238 29.31 -3.07 -15.52
CA LYS A 238 28.93 -4.15 -16.45
C LYS A 238 28.23 -5.31 -15.74
N ILE A 239 28.60 -5.59 -14.49
CA ILE A 239 27.97 -6.61 -13.66
C ILE A 239 26.64 -6.12 -13.10
N GLU A 240 26.55 -4.86 -12.66
CA GLU A 240 25.27 -4.22 -12.31
C GLU A 240 24.31 -4.23 -13.50
N ASP A 241 24.80 -3.90 -14.70
CA ASP A 241 24.05 -3.92 -15.95
C ASP A 241 23.68 -5.35 -16.39
N MET A 242 24.50 -6.37 -16.11
CA MET A 242 24.22 -7.79 -16.42
C MET A 242 23.19 -8.44 -15.48
N PHE A 243 22.98 -7.88 -14.29
CA PHE A 243 22.03 -8.38 -13.30
C PHE A 243 20.87 -7.39 -13.07
N ALA A 244 20.71 -6.42 -13.98
CA ALA A 244 19.61 -5.47 -14.02
C ALA A 244 18.39 -5.96 -14.85
N ASP A 245 18.42 -7.21 -15.32
CA ASP A 245 17.25 -7.92 -15.90
C ASP A 245 16.44 -8.65 -14.82
#